data_AF-A0A0B1NX67-F1
#
_entry.id   AF-A0A0B1NX67-F1
#
_cell.length_a   1.000
_cell.length_b   1.000
_cell.length_c   1.000
_cell.angle_alpha   90.00
_cell.angle_beta   90.00
_cell.angle_gamma   90.00
#
_symmetry.space_group_name_H-M   'P 1'
#
loop_
_entity.id
_entity.type
_entity.pdbx_description
1 polymer ?
#
loop_
_entity_poly.entity_id
_entity_poly.type
_entity_poly.pdbx_seq_one_letter_code
_entity_poly.pdbx_strand_id
1 'polypeptide(L)'
;MRYIQILSFVACAQVAIANPILQQARAKSAANDATQSVKAASNSTSNNITKDSVQRAADGFAQDAGIVSNAINAMTSMTDQKAIKATAQRAFDAESDEDNQRKVLAAAAGTAGNSANSKIQKYTPTVLNGLKAITKDPSPDSVQKNTQMMEDPRNANILPSITQLSNAALDAMGLDQTAPQLKLTTGASGNSASDSNTGSGSNNNSKASSNQKGSMNNKRNIQERKLRQNYQVWHGFDSNQTNNN
;
A
#
# COMPACT_ATOMS: atom_id res chain seq x y z
N MET A 1 15.66 -45.29 44.13
CA MET A 1 15.79 -44.40 45.31
C MET A 1 16.46 -43.11 44.87
N ARG A 2 15.79 -41.98 45.14
CA ARG A 2 16.23 -40.58 45.09
C ARG A 2 15.98 -39.79 43.79
N TYR A 3 14.89 -39.02 43.90
CA TYR A 3 14.47 -37.82 43.18
C TYR A 3 15.48 -36.68 43.26
N ILE A 4 15.55 -35.84 42.21
CA ILE A 4 15.61 -34.37 42.35
C ILE A 4 14.81 -33.75 41.19
N GLN A 5 13.65 -33.18 41.52
CA GLN A 5 12.92 -32.22 40.68
C GLN A 5 13.59 -30.85 40.83
N ILE A 6 13.82 -30.15 39.72
CA ILE A 6 14.15 -28.71 39.75
C ILE A 6 13.03 -27.98 39.01
N LEU A 7 12.05 -27.49 39.79
CA LEU A 7 11.09 -26.49 39.37
C LEU A 7 11.86 -25.19 39.10
N SER A 8 11.87 -24.72 37.86
CA SER A 8 12.26 -23.34 37.53
C SER A 8 10.99 -22.50 37.37
N PHE A 9 10.67 -21.71 38.39
CA PHE A 9 9.71 -20.63 38.31
C PHE A 9 10.32 -19.49 37.47
N VAL A 10 9.85 -19.30 36.24
CA VAL A 10 10.09 -18.07 35.49
C VAL A 10 8.86 -17.19 35.63
N ALA A 11 8.93 -16.28 36.59
CA ALA A 11 8.07 -15.11 36.67
C ALA A 11 8.73 -13.98 35.87
N CYS A 12 8.02 -13.39 34.90
CA CYS A 12 8.39 -12.09 34.32
C CYS A 12 7.13 -11.33 33.89
N ALA A 13 6.80 -10.34 34.73
CA ALA A 13 6.22 -9.02 34.46
C ALA A 13 5.25 -8.85 33.28
N GLN A 14 3.99 -8.57 33.63
CA GLN A 14 3.07 -7.87 32.74
C GLN A 14 3.47 -6.38 32.70
N VAL A 15 3.99 -5.92 31.56
CA VAL A 15 4.14 -4.48 31.30
C VAL A 15 2.78 -3.95 30.84
N ALA A 16 2.03 -3.39 31.80
CA ALA A 16 0.85 -2.59 31.48
C ALA A 16 1.33 -1.23 30.93
N ILE A 17 1.28 -1.05 29.61
CA ILE A 17 1.39 0.26 28.98
C ILE A 17 0.04 0.95 29.14
N ALA A 18 -0.13 1.68 30.24
CA ALA A 18 -1.27 2.55 30.44
C ALA A 18 -1.03 3.87 29.69
N ASN A 19 -1.63 4.02 28.51
CA ASN A 19 -1.75 5.33 27.87
C ASN A 19 -2.82 6.14 28.61
N PRO A 20 -2.52 7.34 29.14
CA PRO A 20 -3.54 8.19 29.70
C PRO A 20 -4.46 8.71 28.59
N ILE A 21 -5.69 8.20 28.57
CA ILE A 21 -6.82 8.81 27.86
C ILE A 21 -7.08 10.15 28.56
N LEU A 22 -6.64 11.25 27.94
CA LEU A 22 -7.10 12.59 28.29
C LEU A 22 -8.59 12.70 27.92
N GLN A 23 -9.45 12.38 28.89
CA GLN A 23 -10.85 12.77 28.86
C GLN A 23 -10.92 14.29 28.99
N GLN A 24 -11.05 14.97 27.86
CA GLN A 24 -11.39 16.39 27.87
C GLN A 24 -12.87 16.52 28.26
N ALA A 25 -13.10 16.91 29.51
CA ALA A 25 -14.41 17.20 30.06
C ALA A 25 -15.11 18.25 29.20
N ARG A 26 -16.19 17.85 28.53
CA ARG A 26 -17.10 18.78 27.86
C ARG A 26 -17.97 19.43 28.94
N ALA A 27 -17.66 20.68 29.27
CA ALA A 27 -18.47 21.50 30.16
C ALA A 27 -19.89 21.64 29.59
N LYS A 28 -20.87 21.33 30.43
CA LYS A 28 -22.29 21.59 30.25
C LYS A 28 -22.52 23.07 30.60
N SER A 29 -22.97 23.87 29.64
CA SER A 29 -23.52 25.20 29.93
C SER A 29 -24.76 25.44 29.08
N ALA A 30 -25.65 26.20 29.71
CA ALA A 30 -27.08 26.24 29.52
C ALA A 30 -27.54 26.88 28.20
N ALA A 31 -28.78 26.56 27.84
CA ALA A 31 -29.55 27.20 26.81
C ALA A 31 -29.64 28.72 27.04
N ASN A 32 -29.49 29.49 25.96
CA ASN A 32 -30.25 30.71 25.77
C ASN A 32 -30.53 30.88 24.27
N ASP A 33 -31.83 30.97 24.01
CA ASP A 33 -32.48 31.16 22.73
C ASP A 33 -32.43 32.65 22.38
N ALA A 34 -31.76 33.00 21.28
CA ALA A 34 -31.82 34.32 20.68
C ALA A 34 -31.46 34.21 19.19
N THR A 35 -32.52 34.11 18.39
CA THR A 35 -32.54 34.21 16.93
C THR A 35 -31.86 35.49 16.45
N GLN A 36 -30.73 35.38 15.74
CA GLN A 36 -30.24 36.44 14.83
C GLN A 36 -29.24 35.88 13.81
N SER A 37 -29.73 35.73 12.57
CA SER A 37 -29.03 35.85 11.28
C SER A 37 -27.51 35.63 11.26
N VAL A 38 -27.07 34.38 11.05
CA VAL A 38 -25.68 34.05 10.68
C VAL A 38 -25.52 33.95 9.16
N LYS A 39 -24.89 34.99 8.59
CA LYS A 39 -24.12 34.88 7.34
C LYS A 39 -23.12 33.75 7.55
N ALA A 40 -23.21 32.70 6.75
CA ALA A 40 -22.38 31.50 6.83
C ALA A 40 -20.90 31.87 6.59
N ALA A 41 -20.21 32.24 7.67
CA ALA A 41 -18.76 32.18 7.73
C ALA A 41 -18.42 30.69 7.81
N SER A 42 -17.87 30.17 6.72
CA SER A 42 -17.22 28.87 6.67
C SER A 42 -16.26 28.77 7.85
N ASN A 43 -16.61 27.94 8.83
CA ASN A 43 -15.74 27.60 9.95
C ASN A 43 -14.66 26.64 9.44
N SER A 44 -13.81 27.13 8.53
CA SER A 44 -12.51 26.56 8.27
C SER A 44 -11.66 26.88 9.49
N THR A 45 -11.69 26.01 10.49
CA THR A 45 -10.60 25.92 11.46
C THR A 45 -9.34 25.72 10.62
N SER A 46 -8.60 26.79 10.36
CA SER A 46 -7.27 26.70 9.80
C SER A 46 -6.41 26.09 10.90
N ASN A 47 -6.45 24.76 11.01
CA ASN A 47 -5.35 24.03 11.60
C ASN A 47 -4.15 24.49 10.78
N ASN A 48 -3.34 25.39 11.35
CA ASN A 48 -2.15 25.88 10.68
C ASN A 48 -1.31 24.67 10.35
N ILE A 49 -1.30 24.27 9.08
CA ILE A 49 -0.50 23.17 8.59
C ILE A 49 0.96 23.63 8.70
N THR A 50 1.73 23.00 9.58
CA THR A 50 3.13 23.33 9.81
C THR A 50 4.03 22.38 9.03
N LYS A 51 5.28 22.81 8.75
CA LYS A 51 6.29 21.96 8.12
C LYS A 51 6.44 20.63 8.85
N ASP A 52 6.54 20.67 10.18
CA ASP A 52 6.62 19.48 11.03
C ASP A 52 5.41 18.55 10.90
N SER A 53 4.19 19.12 10.82
CA SER A 53 2.98 18.31 10.65
C SER A 53 2.95 17.61 9.30
N VAL A 54 3.44 18.28 8.25
CA VAL A 54 3.52 17.72 6.89
C VAL A 54 4.59 16.64 6.81
N GLN A 55 5.77 16.87 7.39
CA GLN A 55 6.84 15.89 7.40
C GLN A 55 6.44 14.63 8.19
N ARG A 56 5.88 14.79 9.40
CA ARG A 56 5.35 13.65 10.16
C ARG A 56 4.23 12.93 9.42
N ALA A 57 3.37 13.65 8.71
CA ALA A 57 2.32 13.03 7.93
C ALA A 57 2.87 12.24 6.74
N ALA A 58 3.89 12.74 6.04
CA ALA A 58 4.55 12.03 4.95
C ALA A 58 5.23 10.74 5.45
N ASP A 59 5.96 10.82 6.57
CA ASP A 59 6.61 9.67 7.21
C ASP A 59 5.59 8.63 7.68
N GLY A 60 4.53 9.08 8.37
CA GLY A 60 3.44 8.23 8.82
C GLY A 60 2.73 7.53 7.65
N PHE A 61 2.47 8.27 6.57
CA PHE A 61 1.81 7.69 5.39
C PHE A 61 2.66 6.60 4.74
N ALA A 62 3.97 6.81 4.63
CA ALA A 62 4.88 5.80 4.11
C ALA A 62 4.98 4.57 5.04
N GLN A 63 4.97 4.78 6.36
CA GLN A 63 4.99 3.72 7.35
C GLN A 63 3.73 2.85 7.29
N ASP A 64 2.55 3.47 7.30
CA ASP A 64 1.27 2.77 7.24
C ASP A 64 1.16 1.98 5.93
N ALA A 65 1.54 2.60 4.81
CA ALA A 65 1.58 1.91 3.52
C ALA A 65 2.56 0.74 3.50
N GLY A 66 3.68 0.83 4.23
CA GLY A 66 4.62 -0.26 4.43
C GLY A 66 3.99 -1.41 5.23
N ILE A 67 3.27 -1.10 6.32
CA ILE A 67 2.58 -2.10 7.16
C ILE A 67 1.55 -2.86 6.33
N VAL A 68 0.71 -2.16 5.56
CA VAL A 68 -0.30 -2.79 4.70
C VAL A 68 0.36 -3.65 3.63
N SER A 69 1.41 -3.15 2.97
CA SER A 69 2.11 -3.92 1.92
C SER A 69 2.69 -5.22 2.46
N ASN A 70 3.35 -5.14 3.61
CA ASN A 70 3.96 -6.30 4.25
C ASN A 70 2.92 -7.32 4.70
N ALA A 71 1.79 -6.86 5.25
CA ALA A 71 0.70 -7.73 5.65
C ALA A 71 0.10 -8.48 4.46
N ILE A 72 -0.19 -7.77 3.35
CA ILE A 72 -0.71 -8.38 2.12
C ILE A 72 0.24 -9.46 1.59
N ASN A 73 1.55 -9.17 1.56
CA ASN A 73 2.56 -10.12 1.11
C ASN A 73 2.74 -11.31 2.05
N ALA A 74 2.61 -11.11 3.36
CA ALA A 74 2.81 -12.15 4.35
C ALA A 74 1.63 -13.13 4.41
N MET A 75 0.39 -12.62 4.41
CA MET A 75 -0.82 -13.43 4.63
C MET A 75 -0.97 -14.56 3.63
N THR A 76 -0.54 -14.39 2.38
CA THR A 76 -0.64 -15.42 1.34
C THR A 76 0.25 -16.65 1.58
N SER A 77 1.22 -16.54 2.48
CA SER A 77 2.07 -17.65 2.94
C SER A 77 1.63 -18.25 4.29
N MET A 78 0.64 -17.65 4.95
CA MET A 78 0.19 -18.06 6.27
C MET A 78 -0.89 -19.14 6.19
N THR A 79 -0.88 -20.06 7.15
CA THR A 79 -1.92 -21.09 7.31
C THR A 79 -2.66 -21.00 8.65
N ASP A 80 -2.05 -20.35 9.65
CA ASP A 80 -2.69 -20.09 10.95
C ASP A 80 -3.73 -18.97 10.80
N GLN A 81 -5.00 -19.35 10.91
CA GLN A 81 -6.15 -18.45 10.83
C GLN A 81 -6.14 -17.34 11.88
N LYS A 82 -5.67 -17.60 13.10
CA LYS A 82 -5.60 -16.58 14.16
C LYS A 82 -4.54 -15.55 13.79
N ALA A 83 -3.41 -16.01 13.29
CA ALA A 83 -2.33 -15.14 12.82
C ALA A 83 -2.77 -14.32 11.59
N ILE A 84 -3.44 -14.94 10.61
CA ILE A 84 -4.00 -14.25 9.44
C ILE A 84 -4.94 -13.13 9.88
N LYS A 85 -5.88 -13.43 10.78
CA LYS A 85 -6.83 -12.44 11.30
C LYS A 85 -6.13 -11.27 11.98
N ALA A 86 -5.12 -11.55 12.81
CA ALA A 86 -4.35 -10.51 13.49
C ALA A 86 -3.56 -9.64 12.50
N THR A 87 -2.93 -10.25 11.50
CA THR A 87 -2.20 -9.55 10.43
C THR A 87 -3.13 -8.68 9.59
N ALA A 88 -4.30 -9.20 9.20
CA ALA A 88 -5.32 -8.47 8.46
C ALA A 88 -5.87 -7.29 9.26
N GLN A 89 -6.13 -7.47 10.56
CA GLN A 89 -6.61 -6.39 11.42
C GLN A 89 -5.57 -5.28 11.57
N ARG A 90 -4.30 -5.63 11.79
CA ARG A 90 -3.21 -4.63 11.86
C ARG A 90 -3.11 -3.81 10.58
N ALA A 91 -3.23 -4.46 9.42
CA ALA A 91 -3.24 -3.77 8.13
C ALA A 91 -4.48 -2.89 7.96
N PHE A 92 -5.64 -3.36 8.44
CA PHE A 92 -6.89 -2.59 8.36
C PHE A 92 -6.78 -1.29 9.17
N ASP A 93 -6.20 -1.38 10.37
CA ASP A 93 -5.99 -0.22 11.23
C ASP A 93 -5.02 0.78 10.57
N ALA A 94 -3.89 0.29 10.02
CA ALA A 94 -2.93 1.12 9.29
C ALA A 94 -3.56 1.81 8.05
N GLU A 95 -4.26 1.06 7.19
CA GLU A 95 -4.95 1.62 6.01
C GLU A 95 -6.05 2.63 6.41
N SER A 96 -6.65 2.48 7.60
CA SER A 96 -7.62 3.46 8.12
C SER A 96 -6.93 4.75 8.57
N ASP A 97 -5.76 4.64 9.20
CA ASP A 97 -4.96 5.78 9.66
C ASP A 97 -4.32 6.57 8.50
N GLU A 98 -4.09 5.92 7.35
CA GLU A 98 -3.66 6.58 6.11
C GLU A 98 -4.57 7.77 5.73
N ASP A 99 -5.88 7.74 6.03
CA ASP A 99 -6.79 8.86 5.76
C ASP A 99 -6.49 10.11 6.60
N ASN A 100 -5.98 9.93 7.83
CA ASN A 100 -5.57 11.05 8.68
C ASN A 100 -4.32 11.74 8.09
N GLN A 101 -3.34 10.96 7.63
CA GLN A 101 -2.14 11.48 6.97
C GLN A 101 -2.50 12.16 5.65
N ARG A 102 -3.34 11.51 4.84
CA ARG A 102 -3.85 12.04 3.56
C ARG A 102 -4.49 13.41 3.74
N LYS A 103 -5.31 13.63 4.77
CA LYS A 103 -5.97 14.93 5.02
C LYS A 103 -4.96 16.06 5.25
N VAL A 104 -3.92 15.81 6.06
CA VAL A 104 -2.86 16.80 6.34
C VAL A 104 -2.10 17.12 5.06
N LEU A 105 -1.70 16.09 4.32
CA LEU A 105 -0.91 16.23 3.09
C LEU A 105 -1.72 16.85 1.96
N ALA A 106 -2.99 16.50 1.80
CA ALA A 106 -3.87 17.12 0.82
C ALA A 106 -4.13 18.60 1.12
N ALA A 107 -4.27 18.96 2.39
CA ALA A 107 -4.38 20.37 2.78
C ALA A 107 -3.09 21.15 2.47
N ALA A 108 -1.92 20.56 2.73
CA ALA A 108 -0.63 21.17 2.43
C ALA A 108 -0.35 21.30 0.92
N ALA A 109 -0.57 20.22 0.16
CA ALA A 109 -0.27 20.14 -1.27
C ALA A 109 -1.19 21.02 -2.12
N GLY A 110 -2.38 21.36 -1.62
CA GLY A 110 -3.38 22.13 -2.35
C GLY A 110 -3.70 21.50 -3.71
N THR A 111 -3.76 22.32 -4.76
CA THR A 111 -4.13 21.87 -6.11
C THR A 111 -3.14 20.89 -6.73
N ALA A 112 -1.85 20.96 -6.38
CA ALA A 112 -0.84 20.05 -6.87
C ALA A 112 -1.09 18.60 -6.42
N GLY A 113 -1.71 18.40 -5.26
CA GLY A 113 -2.04 17.09 -4.70
C GLY A 113 -3.36 16.49 -5.19
N ASN A 114 -4.22 17.24 -5.90
CA ASN A 114 -5.61 16.84 -6.16
C ASN A 114 -5.75 15.48 -6.86
N SER A 115 -4.98 15.24 -7.93
CA SER A 115 -5.08 13.99 -8.69
C SER A 115 -4.70 12.77 -7.84
N ALA A 116 -3.58 12.87 -7.13
CA ALA A 116 -3.08 11.81 -6.24
C ALA A 116 -4.07 11.56 -5.09
N ASN A 117 -4.53 12.64 -4.45
CA ASN A 117 -5.52 12.57 -3.37
C ASN A 117 -6.83 11.89 -3.82
N SER A 118 -7.36 12.24 -4.99
CA SER A 118 -8.57 11.61 -5.53
C SER A 118 -8.39 10.12 -5.80
N LYS A 119 -7.22 9.70 -6.30
CA LYS A 119 -6.92 8.27 -6.50
C LYS A 119 -6.90 7.51 -5.17
N ILE A 120 -6.23 8.03 -4.16
CA ILE A 120 -6.19 7.41 -2.82
C ILE A 120 -7.63 7.22 -2.31
N GLN A 121 -8.43 8.30 -2.25
CA GLN A 121 -9.81 8.22 -1.77
C GLN A 121 -10.69 7.23 -2.55
N LYS A 122 -10.48 7.13 -3.87
CA LYS A 122 -11.26 6.26 -4.74
C LYS A 122 -10.93 4.77 -4.51
N TYR A 123 -9.67 4.44 -4.24
CA TYR A 123 -9.19 3.05 -4.27
C TYR A 123 -8.95 2.43 -2.88
N THR A 124 -8.63 3.22 -1.86
CA THR A 124 -8.52 2.77 -0.45
C THR A 124 -9.73 1.96 0.05
N PRO A 125 -10.99 2.28 -0.29
CA PRO A 125 -12.14 1.46 0.13
C PRO A 125 -12.06 0.00 -0.31
N THR A 126 -11.46 -0.30 -1.47
CA THR A 126 -11.27 -1.68 -1.93
C THR A 126 -10.29 -2.44 -1.02
N VAL A 127 -9.21 -1.79 -0.60
CA VAL A 127 -8.21 -2.37 0.32
C VAL A 127 -8.84 -2.63 1.69
N LEU A 128 -9.53 -1.64 2.25
CA LEU A 128 -10.24 -1.79 3.53
C LEU A 128 -11.28 -2.91 3.50
N ASN A 129 -12.03 -3.04 2.40
CA ASN A 129 -13.03 -4.09 2.23
C ASN A 129 -12.38 -5.48 2.15
N GLY A 130 -11.26 -5.62 1.43
CA GLY A 130 -10.52 -6.89 1.35
C GLY A 130 -9.93 -7.31 2.68
N LEU A 131 -9.28 -6.40 3.40
CA LEU A 131 -8.74 -6.66 4.74
C LEU A 131 -9.84 -7.04 5.73
N LYS A 132 -10.97 -6.32 5.70
CA LYS A 132 -12.14 -6.64 6.53
C LYS A 132 -12.74 -8.00 6.20
N ALA A 133 -12.74 -8.41 4.93
CA ALA A 133 -13.21 -9.73 4.52
C ALA A 133 -12.30 -10.84 5.07
N ILE A 134 -10.98 -10.67 4.99
CA ILE A 134 -10.00 -11.61 5.58
C ILE A 134 -10.14 -11.67 7.11
N THR A 135 -10.36 -10.55 7.79
CA THR A 135 -10.59 -10.55 9.25
C THR A 135 -11.84 -11.35 9.65
N LYS A 136 -12.87 -11.38 8.79
CA LYS A 136 -14.11 -12.13 9.02
C LYS A 136 -13.97 -13.61 8.67
N ASP A 137 -13.28 -13.91 7.58
CA ASP A 137 -12.95 -15.26 7.12
C ASP A 137 -11.44 -15.35 6.87
N PRO A 138 -10.65 -15.77 7.88
CA PRO A 138 -9.20 -15.82 7.80
C PRO A 138 -8.69 -17.12 7.16
N SER A 139 -9.47 -17.77 6.30
CA SER A 139 -9.04 -18.95 5.54
C SER A 139 -8.04 -18.58 4.43
N PRO A 140 -7.12 -19.50 4.04
CA PRO A 140 -6.21 -19.27 2.91
C PRO A 140 -6.92 -18.89 1.60
N ASP A 141 -8.08 -19.50 1.31
CA ASP A 141 -8.86 -19.19 0.10
C ASP A 141 -9.38 -17.75 0.11
N SER A 142 -9.89 -17.29 1.26
CA SER A 142 -10.32 -15.91 1.46
C SER A 142 -9.14 -14.95 1.32
N VAL A 143 -7.97 -15.28 1.89
CA VAL A 143 -6.74 -14.50 1.75
C VAL A 143 -6.36 -14.37 0.27
N GLN A 144 -6.28 -15.47 -0.49
CA GLN A 144 -5.86 -15.44 -1.89
C GLN A 144 -6.79 -14.56 -2.73
N LYS A 145 -8.11 -14.77 -2.59
CA LYS A 145 -9.13 -14.02 -3.33
C LYS A 145 -9.07 -12.53 -3.04
N ASN A 146 -9.05 -12.16 -1.76
CA ASN A 146 -9.09 -10.75 -1.37
C ASN A 146 -7.74 -10.07 -1.65
N THR A 147 -6.62 -10.77 -1.51
CA THR A 147 -5.30 -10.21 -1.83
C THR A 147 -5.23 -9.76 -3.28
N GLN A 148 -5.66 -10.59 -4.24
CA GLN A 148 -5.69 -10.19 -5.65
C GLN A 148 -6.51 -8.91 -5.87
N MET A 149 -7.69 -8.82 -5.26
CA MET A 149 -8.56 -7.63 -5.39
C MET A 149 -7.95 -6.36 -4.79
N MET A 150 -7.10 -6.49 -3.77
CA MET A 150 -6.43 -5.36 -3.13
C MET A 150 -5.18 -4.90 -3.89
N GLU A 151 -4.37 -5.84 -4.40
CA GLU A 151 -3.08 -5.54 -5.05
C GLU A 151 -3.24 -4.66 -6.28
N ASP A 152 -4.19 -4.98 -7.15
CA ASP A 152 -4.38 -4.29 -8.43
C ASP A 152 -4.59 -2.78 -8.26
N PRO A 153 -5.61 -2.31 -7.50
CA PRO A 153 -5.80 -0.88 -7.29
C PRO A 153 -4.67 -0.28 -6.44
N ARG A 154 -4.12 -1.03 -5.50
CA ARG A 154 -3.10 -0.51 -4.57
C ARG A 154 -1.78 -0.22 -5.28
N ASN A 155 -1.28 -1.17 -6.05
CA ASN A 155 -0.04 -1.04 -6.80
C ASN A 155 -0.13 0.01 -7.91
N ALA A 156 -1.23 0.02 -8.66
CA ALA A 156 -1.37 0.92 -9.81
C ALA A 156 -1.76 2.34 -9.42
N ASN A 157 -2.51 2.53 -8.33
CA ASN A 157 -3.10 3.82 -8.00
C ASN A 157 -2.71 4.34 -6.62
N ILE A 158 -2.77 3.54 -5.56
CA ILE A 158 -2.58 4.04 -4.19
C ILE A 158 -1.12 4.35 -3.93
N LEU A 159 -0.23 3.34 -4.01
CA LEU A 159 1.20 3.49 -3.72
C LEU A 159 1.88 4.67 -4.45
N PRO A 160 1.78 4.80 -5.79
CA PRO A 160 2.37 5.94 -6.48
C PRO A 160 1.70 7.26 -6.08
N SER A 161 0.41 7.27 -5.76
CA SER A 161 -0.29 8.49 -5.33
C SER A 161 0.11 8.92 -3.93
N ILE A 162 0.45 7.99 -3.03
CA ILE A 162 1.00 8.33 -1.70
C ILE A 162 2.30 9.10 -1.86
N THR A 163 3.24 8.59 -2.66
CA THR A 163 4.51 9.26 -2.93
C THR A 163 4.29 10.62 -3.62
N GLN A 164 3.41 10.70 -4.62
CA GLN A 164 3.08 11.95 -5.31
C GLN A 164 2.46 13.00 -4.38
N LEU A 165 1.49 12.61 -3.55
CA LEU A 165 0.83 13.52 -2.62
C LEU A 165 1.80 14.02 -1.55
N SER A 166 2.64 13.12 -1.02
CA SER A 166 3.65 13.47 -0.01
C SER A 166 4.68 14.45 -0.56
N ASN A 167 5.21 14.21 -1.77
CA ASN A 167 6.17 15.12 -2.39
C ASN A 167 5.55 16.46 -2.79
N ALA A 168 4.28 16.49 -3.23
CA ALA A 168 3.57 17.73 -3.49
C ALA A 168 3.36 18.55 -2.20
N ALA A 169 3.07 17.89 -1.08
CA ALA A 169 2.92 18.53 0.22
C ALA A 169 4.25 19.07 0.75
N LEU A 170 5.33 18.29 0.66
CA LEU A 170 6.68 18.71 1.08
C LEU A 170 7.14 19.92 0.27
N ASP A 171 6.98 19.88 -1.05
CA ASP A 171 7.34 20.98 -1.96
C ASP A 171 6.56 22.27 -1.65
N ALA A 172 5.24 22.16 -1.45
CA ALA A 172 4.39 23.30 -1.07
C ALA A 172 4.82 23.95 0.25
N MET A 173 5.48 23.20 1.13
CA MET A 173 6.04 23.69 2.40
C MET A 173 7.51 24.13 2.29
N GLY A 174 8.10 24.10 1.09
CA GLY A 174 9.52 24.38 0.88
C GLY A 174 10.43 23.42 1.65
N LEU A 175 10.08 22.13 1.63
CA LEU A 175 10.87 21.01 2.15
C LEU A 175 11.37 20.17 0.99
N ASP A 176 12.45 19.41 1.22
CA ASP A 176 12.96 18.47 0.22
C ASP A 176 11.94 17.35 -0.06
N GLN A 177 11.79 16.98 -1.33
CA GLN A 177 10.89 15.93 -1.80
C GLN A 177 11.45 14.53 -1.50
N THR A 178 11.45 14.15 -0.23
CA THR A 178 12.09 12.92 0.27
C THR A 178 11.14 11.74 0.43
N ALA A 179 9.89 11.84 -0.02
CA ALA A 179 8.94 10.75 0.14
C ALA A 179 9.43 9.50 -0.61
N PRO A 180 9.50 8.33 0.05
CA PRO A 180 10.06 7.14 -0.55
C PRO A 180 9.15 6.58 -1.65
N GLN A 181 9.77 5.89 -2.61
CA GLN A 181 9.04 4.98 -3.49
C GLN A 181 8.62 3.75 -2.68
N LEU A 182 7.31 3.52 -2.62
CA LEU A 182 6.76 2.42 -1.84
C LEU A 182 6.86 1.10 -2.60
N LYS A 183 7.25 0.04 -1.89
CA LYS A 183 7.36 -1.30 -2.48
C LYS A 183 5.98 -1.82 -2.87
N LEU A 184 5.91 -2.43 -4.06
CA LEU A 184 4.69 -3.07 -4.54
C LEU A 184 4.33 -4.29 -3.70
N THR A 185 3.04 -4.59 -3.69
CA THR A 185 2.47 -5.83 -3.16
C THR A 185 2.49 -6.93 -4.22
N THR A 186 2.89 -8.14 -3.84
CA THR A 186 3.08 -9.29 -4.74
C THR A 186 2.61 -10.62 -4.11
N GLY A 187 1.78 -10.54 -3.07
CA GLY A 187 1.21 -11.67 -2.37
C GLY A 187 0.38 -12.60 -3.27
N ALA A 188 -0.50 -12.09 -4.12
CA ALA A 188 -1.33 -12.91 -5.02
C ALA A 188 -0.65 -13.21 -6.36
N SER A 189 0.14 -12.27 -6.87
CA SER A 189 0.80 -12.33 -8.18
C SER A 189 2.12 -13.12 -8.20
N GLY A 190 2.70 -13.42 -7.03
CA GLY A 190 3.68 -14.50 -6.85
C GLY A 190 4.77 -14.64 -7.91
N ASN A 191 5.63 -13.64 -8.08
CA ASN A 191 6.98 -13.87 -8.59
C ASN A 191 7.97 -13.24 -7.60
N SER A 192 8.57 -14.09 -6.75
CA SER A 192 9.66 -13.73 -5.85
C SER A 192 10.86 -13.22 -6.66
N ALA A 193 10.93 -11.90 -6.88
CA ALA A 193 12.22 -11.25 -6.96
C ALA A 193 12.59 -10.91 -5.52
N SER A 194 13.48 -11.73 -4.94
CA SER A 194 14.17 -11.43 -3.70
C SER A 194 14.89 -10.09 -3.84
N ASP A 195 14.21 -9.00 -3.51
CA ASP A 195 14.85 -7.72 -3.28
C ASP A 195 15.14 -7.61 -1.78
N SER A 196 16.12 -8.40 -1.36
CA SER A 196 16.82 -8.22 -0.09
C SER A 196 17.67 -6.95 -0.18
N ASN A 197 17.00 -5.80 -0.26
CA ASN A 197 17.60 -4.51 0.05
C ASN A 197 17.25 -4.17 1.50
N THR A 198 17.88 -4.90 2.42
CA THR A 198 18.18 -4.38 3.75
C THR A 198 19.33 -3.41 3.58
N GLY A 199 19.08 -2.12 3.78
CA GLY A 199 20.12 -1.11 3.82
C GLY A 199 21.22 -1.51 4.80
N SER A 200 22.43 -1.69 4.28
CA SER A 200 23.66 -1.71 5.05
C SER A 200 24.70 -0.93 4.26
N GLY A 201 25.32 0.02 4.95
CA GLY A 201 26.14 1.06 4.37
C GLY A 201 27.34 0.55 3.57
N SER A 202 27.68 1.36 2.57
CA SER A 202 28.94 1.35 1.84
C SER A 202 30.14 0.95 2.69
N ASN A 203 30.88 -0.07 2.23
CA ASN A 203 32.33 -0.08 2.34
C ASN A 203 32.90 -0.68 1.06
N ASN A 204 33.47 0.19 0.24
CA ASN A 204 34.28 -0.16 -0.92
C ASN A 204 35.53 -0.92 -0.45
N ASN A 205 35.76 -2.12 -0.97
CA ASN A 205 37.13 -2.54 -1.20
C ASN A 205 37.23 -3.40 -2.46
N SER A 206 37.80 -2.77 -3.48
CA SER A 206 38.17 -3.34 -4.75
C SER A 206 39.26 -4.39 -4.55
N LYS A 207 38.99 -5.65 -4.90
CA LYS A 207 40.06 -6.59 -5.24
C LYS A 207 39.67 -7.43 -6.44
N ALA A 208 40.25 -7.07 -7.57
CA ALA A 208 40.27 -7.83 -8.79
C ALA A 208 40.86 -9.23 -8.54
N SER A 209 40.18 -10.26 -9.06
CA SER A 209 40.82 -11.52 -9.40
C SER A 209 40.11 -12.13 -10.59
N SER A 210 40.74 -11.97 -11.75
CA SER A 210 40.49 -12.73 -12.96
C SER A 210 40.70 -14.22 -12.72
N ASN A 211 39.79 -15.07 -13.20
CA ASN A 211 40.22 -16.21 -14.01
C ASN A 211 39.11 -16.81 -14.87
N GLN A 212 39.48 -17.04 -16.13
CA GLN A 212 38.72 -17.67 -17.21
C GLN A 212 38.51 -19.17 -17.01
N LYS A 213 37.43 -19.68 -17.63
CA LYS A 213 37.23 -20.93 -18.42
C LYS A 213 35.77 -21.34 -18.19
N GLY A 214 34.83 -21.30 -19.14
CA GLY A 214 34.90 -21.62 -20.56
C GLY A 214 34.03 -22.86 -20.77
N SER A 215 32.80 -22.72 -21.29
CA SER A 215 32.13 -23.79 -22.05
C SER A 215 30.91 -23.24 -22.80
N MET A 216 30.88 -23.54 -24.11
CA MET A 216 29.86 -23.19 -25.09
C MET A 216 28.60 -24.07 -24.97
N ASN A 217 27.57 -23.69 -25.75
CA ASN A 217 26.28 -24.34 -26.04
C ASN A 217 25.14 -23.81 -25.14
N ASN A 218 24.09 -23.16 -25.64
CA ASN A 218 23.23 -23.60 -26.74
C ASN A 218 22.41 -22.39 -27.27
N LYS A 219 22.81 -21.81 -28.41
CA LYS A 219 21.95 -20.95 -29.22
C LYS A 219 21.18 -21.85 -30.19
N ARG A 220 19.90 -22.08 -29.96
CA ARG A 220 18.94 -22.55 -31.00
C ARG A 220 17.50 -22.29 -30.52
N ASN A 221 16.66 -21.84 -31.45
CA ASN A 221 15.21 -21.62 -31.35
C ASN A 221 14.69 -20.24 -30.91
N ILE A 222 15.11 -19.19 -31.62
CA ILE A 222 14.24 -18.02 -31.88
C ILE A 222 14.41 -17.64 -33.36
N GLN A 223 13.86 -18.43 -34.29
CA GLN A 223 13.73 -17.98 -35.70
C GLN A 223 12.68 -18.71 -36.57
N GLU A 224 11.74 -19.50 -36.01
CA GLU A 224 10.72 -20.23 -36.79
C GLU A 224 9.25 -19.98 -36.37
N ARG A 225 8.87 -18.73 -36.06
CA ARG A 225 7.44 -18.35 -35.88
C ARG A 225 7.00 -17.13 -36.68
N LYS A 226 7.55 -16.92 -37.89
CA LYS A 226 7.12 -15.83 -38.79
C LYS A 226 6.82 -16.24 -40.24
N LEU A 227 6.48 -17.49 -40.54
CA LEU A 227 6.27 -17.95 -41.94
C LEU A 227 5.03 -18.84 -42.19
N ARG A 228 3.93 -18.69 -41.45
CA ARG A 228 2.71 -19.50 -41.69
C ARG A 228 1.36 -18.77 -41.58
N GLN A 229 1.25 -17.52 -42.03
CA GLN A 229 -0.06 -16.89 -42.30
C GLN A 229 -0.01 -15.90 -43.47
N ASN A 230 0.61 -16.27 -44.59
CA ASN A 230 0.47 -15.46 -45.80
C ASN A 230 0.60 -16.31 -47.06
N TYR A 231 -0.46 -17.03 -47.43
CA TYR A 231 -0.71 -17.57 -48.77
C TYR A 231 -2.13 -18.17 -48.79
N GLN A 232 -3.14 -17.36 -49.09
CA GLN A 232 -4.31 -17.71 -49.91
C GLN A 232 -4.98 -16.39 -50.38
N VAL A 233 -4.53 -15.88 -51.52
CA VAL A 233 -5.24 -14.91 -52.37
C VAL A 233 -4.99 -15.34 -53.81
N TRP A 234 -6.02 -15.22 -54.67
CA TRP A 234 -6.16 -15.50 -56.12
C TRP A 234 -6.80 -16.85 -56.47
N HIS A 235 -7.90 -16.98 -57.22
CA HIS A 235 -8.56 -16.19 -58.30
C HIS A 235 -10.09 -16.10 -58.01
N GLY A 236 -10.99 -15.23 -58.50
CA GLY A 236 -11.09 -14.39 -59.71
C GLY A 236 -12.44 -14.71 -60.43
N PHE A 237 -13.21 -13.68 -60.84
CA PHE A 237 -14.44 -13.67 -61.72
C PHE A 237 -15.79 -14.11 -61.08
N ASP A 238 -16.98 -13.53 -61.34
CA ASP A 238 -17.47 -12.37 -62.13
C ASP A 238 -18.94 -12.04 -61.73
N SER A 239 -19.40 -10.82 -62.05
CA SER A 239 -20.78 -10.35 -62.35
C SER A 239 -21.99 -10.75 -61.45
N ASN A 240 -22.80 -9.80 -60.96
CA ASN A 240 -23.85 -9.10 -61.74
C ASN A 240 -24.85 -8.36 -60.82
N GLN A 241 -25.33 -7.26 -61.36
CA GLN A 241 -26.30 -6.28 -60.87
C GLN A 241 -27.75 -6.77 -61.13
N THR A 242 -28.73 -6.12 -60.49
CA THR A 242 -30.21 -6.21 -60.66
C THR A 242 -30.91 -7.38 -59.91
N ASN A 243 -32.07 -7.26 -59.25
CA ASN A 243 -33.21 -6.35 -59.44
C ASN A 243 -34.13 -6.32 -58.18
N ASN A 244 -34.80 -5.18 -57.98
CA ASN A 244 -36.15 -4.94 -57.44
C ASN A 244 -36.70 -5.81 -56.28
N ASN A 245 -37.03 -5.18 -55.13
CA ASN A 245 -38.38 -4.66 -54.83
C ASN A 245 -38.34 -3.75 -53.58
#